data_AF-A0A1A9RI27-F1
#
_entry.id   AF-A0A1A9RI27-F1
#
_cell.length_a   1.000
_cell.length_b   1.000
_cell.length_c   1.000
_cell.angle_alpha   90.00
_cell.angle_beta   90.00
_cell.angle_gamma   90.00
#
_symmetry.space_group_name_H-M   'P 1'
#
loop_
_entity.id
_entity.type
_entity.pdbx_description
1 polymer ?
#
loop_
_entity_poly.entity_id
_entity_poly.type
_entity_poly.pdbx_seq_one_letter_code
_entity_poly.pdbx_strand_id
1 'polypeptide(L)'
;MQQTYLFPILFIVYIIQVNIHLILSYKIFKQEKAISGFGDFMLKSASLYPLMFKILLGKRNSSSLAKLYRINFFSALTIFVLMLMIFIVELVG
;
A
#
# COMPACT_ATOMS: atom_id res chain seq x y z
N MET A 1 -26.28 18.17 -5.54
CA MET A 1 -25.41 18.01 -4.36
C MET A 1 -25.52 16.58 -3.80
N GLN A 2 -25.07 15.57 -4.54
CA GLN A 2 -25.18 14.16 -4.13
C GLN A 2 -23.82 13.42 -4.13
N GLN A 3 -22.71 14.16 -4.20
CA GLN A 3 -21.33 13.63 -4.10
C GLN A 3 -20.79 13.60 -2.66
N THR A 4 -21.60 13.87 -1.65
CA THR A 4 -21.08 14.38 -0.35
C THR A 4 -20.46 13.34 0.59
N TYR A 5 -20.45 12.05 0.25
CA TYR A 5 -19.82 11.01 1.10
C TYR A 5 -18.84 10.07 0.39
N LEU A 6 -18.71 10.16 -0.94
CA LEU A 6 -17.86 9.23 -1.69
C LEU A 6 -16.38 9.43 -1.34
N PHE A 7 -15.91 10.68 -1.31
CA PHE A 7 -14.53 11.00 -0.95
C PHE A 7 -14.16 10.50 0.46
N PRO A 8 -14.90 10.82 1.54
CA PRO A 8 -14.53 10.35 2.89
C PRO A 8 -14.60 8.82 3.01
N ILE A 9 -15.52 8.13 2.32
CA ILE A 9 -15.55 6.67 2.29
C ILE A 9 -14.26 6.11 1.64
N LEU A 10 -13.89 6.63 0.48
CA LEU A 10 -12.66 6.21 -0.23
C LEU A 10 -11.42 6.49 0.63
N PHE A 11 -11.39 7.62 1.33
CA PHE A 11 -10.30 7.96 2.25
C PHE A 11 -10.17 6.93 3.38
N ILE A 12 -11.27 6.54 4.02
CA ILE A 12 -11.25 5.52 5.09
C ILE A 12 -10.74 4.18 4.54
N VAL A 13 -11.24 3.75 3.38
CA VAL A 13 -10.79 2.51 2.73
C VAL A 13 -9.30 2.58 2.41
N TYR A 14 -8.81 3.71 1.91
CA TYR A 14 -7.41 3.93 1.62
C TYR A 14 -6.54 3.79 2.89
N ILE A 15 -6.95 4.41 4.01
CA ILE A 15 -6.23 4.28 5.29
C ILE A 15 -6.18 2.82 5.76
N ILE A 16 -7.28 2.07 5.65
CA ILE A 16 -7.30 0.64 5.98
C ILE A 16 -6.29 -0.12 5.11
N GLN A 17 -6.26 0.15 3.80
CA GLN A 17 -5.35 -0.51 2.88
C GLN A 17 -3.88 -0.18 3.15
N VAL A 18 -3.55 1.06 3.54
CA VAL A 18 -2.19 1.45 3.94
C VAL A 18 -1.74 0.64 5.16
N ASN A 19 -2.61 0.46 6.16
CA ASN A 19 -2.30 -0.35 7.34
C ASN A 19 -2.12 -1.83 6.99
N ILE A 20 -3.00 -2.40 6.16
CA ILE A 20 -2.83 -3.76 5.64
C ILE A 20 -1.50 -3.89 4.90
N HIS A 21 -1.13 -2.89 4.10
CA HIS A 21 0.12 -2.88 3.36
C HIS A 21 1.35 -2.93 4.28
N LEU A 22 1.35 -2.13 5.37
CA LEU A 22 2.42 -2.14 6.38
C LEU A 22 2.57 -3.51 7.04
N ILE A 23 1.45 -4.15 7.42
CA ILE A 23 1.45 -5.48 8.01
C ILE A 23 2.00 -6.53 7.03
N LEU A 24 1.60 -6.47 5.76
CA LEU A 24 2.08 -7.37 4.72
C LEU A 24 3.58 -7.17 4.45
N SER A 25 4.05 -5.92 4.34
CA SER A 25 5.47 -5.58 4.20
C SER A 25 6.30 -6.19 5.32
N TYR A 26 5.90 -5.98 6.58
CA TYR A 26 6.61 -6.53 7.74
C TYR A 26 6.70 -8.06 7.67
N LYS A 27 5.58 -8.74 7.41
CA LYS A 27 5.53 -10.20 7.29
C LYS A 27 6.45 -10.71 6.17
N ILE A 28 6.42 -10.07 4.99
CA ILE A 28 7.23 -10.48 3.84
C ILE A 28 8.72 -10.25 4.11
N PHE A 29 9.10 -9.09 4.65
CA PHE A 29 10.51 -8.82 4.95
C PHE A 29 11.06 -9.74 6.03
N LYS A 30 10.24 -10.12 7.02
CA LYS A 30 10.62 -11.13 8.01
C LYS A 30 10.82 -12.51 7.36
N GLN A 31 9.96 -12.90 6.41
CA GLN A 31 10.12 -14.15 5.65
C GLN A 31 11.37 -14.16 4.78
N GLU A 32 11.72 -13.02 4.16
CA GLU A 32 12.93 -12.84 3.37
C GLU A 32 14.21 -12.70 4.22
N LYS A 33 14.09 -12.75 5.56
CA LYS A 33 15.18 -12.50 6.52
C LYS A 33 15.86 -11.13 6.32
N ALA A 34 15.14 -10.16 5.75
CA ALA A 34 15.64 -8.80 5.50
C ALA A 34 15.60 -7.92 6.76
N ILE A 35 14.80 -8.31 7.76
CA ILE A 35 14.67 -7.64 9.05
C ILE A 35 14.69 -8.67 10.17
N SER A 36 15.24 -8.30 11.34
CA SER A 36 15.19 -9.15 12.53
C SER A 36 13.92 -8.92 13.37
N GLY A 37 13.36 -7.71 13.35
CA GLY A 37 12.19 -7.32 14.13
C GLY A 37 11.59 -5.98 13.71
N PHE A 38 10.65 -5.47 14.50
CA PHE A 38 9.91 -4.24 14.18
C PHE A 38 10.80 -2.99 14.20
N GLY A 39 11.77 -2.90 15.12
CA GLY A 39 12.72 -1.78 15.16
C GLY A 39 13.53 -1.68 13.86
N ASP A 40 14.04 -2.80 13.35
CA ASP A 40 14.72 -2.87 12.06
C ASP A 40 13.81 -2.45 10.90
N PHE A 41 12.53 -2.86 10.92
CA PHE A 41 11.56 -2.49 9.90
C PHE A 41 11.33 -0.97 9.81
N MET A 42 11.26 -0.29 10.96
CA MET A 42 11.05 1.17 11.01
C MET A 42 12.35 1.94 10.68
N LEU A 43 13.48 1.52 11.23
CA LEU A 43 14.76 2.23 11.10
C LEU A 43 15.45 2.01 9.75
N LYS A 44 15.28 0.84 9.13
CA LYS A 44 15.93 0.47 7.86
C LYS A 44 15.00 0.56 6.66
N SER A 45 13.87 1.26 6.79
CA SER A 45 12.83 1.39 5.76
C SER A 45 13.39 1.77 4.38
N ALA A 46 14.33 2.71 4.32
CA ALA A 46 14.97 3.14 3.09
C ALA A 46 15.73 2.00 2.37
N SER A 47 16.44 1.17 3.12
CA SER A 47 17.21 0.03 2.59
C SER A 47 16.31 -1.10 2.08
N LEU A 48 15.04 -1.14 2.50
CA LEU A 48 14.08 -2.16 2.13
C LEU A 48 13.38 -1.83 0.80
N TYR A 49 13.41 -0.58 0.32
CA TYR A 49 12.76 -0.18 -0.94
C TYR A 49 13.17 -1.01 -2.16
N PRO A 50 14.46 -1.31 -2.40
CA PRO A 50 14.84 -2.14 -3.55
C PRO A 50 14.24 -3.55 -3.48
N LEU A 51 14.16 -4.13 -2.27
CA LEU A 51 13.54 -5.44 -2.05
C LEU A 51 12.02 -5.35 -2.27
N MET A 52 11.40 -4.32 -1.71
CA MET A 52 9.98 -4.02 -1.86
C MET A 52 9.58 -3.91 -3.34
N PHE A 53 10.38 -3.21 -4.15
CA PHE A 53 10.14 -3.05 -5.58
C PHE A 53 10.27 -4.37 -6.34
N LYS A 54 11.27 -5.20 -6.00
CA LYS A 54 11.40 -6.54 -6.60
C LYS A 54 10.19 -7.43 -6.29
N ILE A 55 9.64 -7.35 -5.08
CA ILE A 55 8.43 -8.07 -4.68
C ILE A 55 7.21 -7.53 -5.44
N LEU A 56 7.07 -6.21 -5.52
CA LEU A 56 5.97 -5.56 -6.22
C LEU A 56 5.91 -5.93 -7.71
N LEU A 57 7.07 -5.95 -8.37
CA LEU A 57 7.19 -6.37 -9.77
C LEU A 57 7.07 -7.89 -9.98
N GLY A 58 6.91 -8.68 -8.91
CA GLY A 58 6.88 -10.13 -8.99
C GLY A 58 8.22 -10.78 -9.38
N LYS A 59 9.31 -10.01 -9.34
CA LYS A 59 10.67 -10.51 -9.63
C LYS A 59 11.29 -11.24 -8.42
N ARG A 60 10.64 -11.19 -7.27
CA ARG A 60 11.05 -11.86 -6.03
C ARG A 60 9.83 -12.20 -5.19
N ASN A 61 9.89 -13.30 -4.45
CA ASN A 61 8.83 -13.80 -3.57
C ASN A 61 7.49 -14.05 -4.30
N SER A 62 7.23 -15.30 -4.67
CA SER A 62 5.98 -15.73 -5.33
C SER A 62 4.91 -16.21 -4.34
N SER A 63 5.13 -16.02 -3.03
CA SER A 63 4.21 -16.48 -1.98
C SER A 63 2.82 -15.85 -2.10
N SER A 64 1.84 -16.50 -1.46
CA SER A 64 0.48 -15.96 -1.35
C SER A 64 0.47 -14.56 -0.70
N LEU A 65 1.32 -14.32 0.30
CA LEU A 65 1.47 -13.00 0.94
C LEU A 65 1.98 -11.95 -0.05
N ALA A 66 2.96 -12.27 -0.89
CA ALA A 66 3.45 -11.36 -1.91
C ALA A 66 2.41 -11.10 -3.03
N LYS A 67 1.52 -12.05 -3.31
CA LYS A 67 0.35 -11.81 -4.19
C LYS A 67 -0.63 -10.84 -3.54
N LEU A 68 -1.02 -11.07 -2.28
CA LEU A 68 -1.89 -10.17 -1.52
C LEU A 68 -1.31 -8.76 -1.40
N TYR A 69 0.00 -8.66 -1.15
CA TYR A 69 0.74 -7.41 -1.09
C TYR A 69 0.60 -6.59 -2.38
N ARG A 70 0.79 -7.24 -3.54
CA ARG A 70 0.63 -6.61 -4.85
C ARG A 70 -0.82 -6.18 -5.09
N ILE A 71 -1.79 -7.05 -4.82
CA ILE A 71 -3.21 -6.74 -4.98
C ILE A 71 -3.60 -5.53 -4.12
N ASN A 72 -3.20 -5.52 -2.85
CA ASN A 72 -3.47 -4.41 -1.94
C ASN A 72 -2.81 -3.11 -2.42
N PHE A 73 -1.57 -3.17 -2.93
CA PHE A 73 -0.89 -2.00 -3.50
C PHE A 73 -1.65 -1.43 -4.70
N PHE A 74 -1.98 -2.26 -5.69
CA PHE A 74 -2.66 -1.79 -6.90
C PHE A 74 -4.09 -1.32 -6.58
N SER A 75 -4.79 -1.97 -5.66
CA SER A 75 -6.11 -1.52 -5.20
C SER A 75 -6.03 -0.15 -4.51
N ALA A 76 -5.05 0.06 -3.63
CA ALA A 76 -4.83 1.35 -2.97
C ALA A 76 -4.43 2.44 -3.96
N LEU A 77 -3.62 2.11 -4.97
CA LEU A 77 -3.26 3.03 -6.05
C LEU A 77 -4.50 3.48 -6.84
N THR A 78 -5.38 2.55 -7.19
CA THR A 78 -6.65 2.88 -7.88
C THR A 78 -7.52 3.80 -7.04
N ILE A 79 -7.70 3.50 -5.74
CA ILE A 79 -8.48 4.34 -4.84
C ILE A 79 -7.87 5.74 -4.71
N PHE A 80 -6.55 5.83 -4.61
CA PHE A 80 -5.84 7.10 -4.56
C PHE A 80 -6.07 7.93 -5.83
N VAL A 81 -5.97 7.33 -7.02
CA VAL A 81 -6.25 8.03 -8.29
C VAL A 81 -7.71 8.49 -8.36
N LEU A 82 -8.67 7.67 -7.92
CA LEU A 82 -10.08 8.06 -7.87
C LEU A 82 -10.32 9.24 -6.93
N MET A 83 -9.70 9.22 -5.75
CA MET A 83 -9.76 10.34 -4.80
C MET A 83 -9.17 11.62 -5.41
N LEU A 84 -8.04 11.53 -6.12
CA LEU A 84 -7.46 12.67 -6.83
C LEU A 84 -8.39 13.23 -7.90
N MET A 85 -9.06 12.36 -8.67
CA MET A 85 -10.03 12.81 -9.68
C MET A 85 -11.22 13.53 -9.06
N ILE A 86 -11.79 12.98 -7.97
CA ILE A 86 -12.89 13.63 -7.25
C ILE A 86 -12.44 14.98 -6.72
N PHE A 87 -11.27 15.03 -6.08
CA PHE A 87 -10.71 16.26 -5.54
C PHE A 87 -10.50 17.33 -6.61
N ILE A 88 -9.95 16.98 -7.78
CA ILE A 88 -9.76 17.92 -8.89
C ILE A 88 -11.10 18.44 -9.41
N VAL A 89 -12.11 17.57 -9.56
CA VAL A 89 -13.45 17.98 -10.02
C VAL A 89 -14.10 18.93 -9.02
N GLU A 90 -14.00 18.66 -7.72
CA GLU A 90 -14.52 19.54 -6.65
C GLU A 90 -13.78 20.89 -6.55
N LEU A 91 -12.53 20.98 -7.03
CA LEU A 91 -11.73 22.20 -6.97
C LEU A 91 -11.94 23.12 -8.19
N VAL A 92 -12.30 22.55 -9.34
CA VAL A 92 -12.51 23.28 -10.60
C VAL A 92 -13.99 23.61 -10.85
N GLY A 93 -14.92 22.85 -10.28
CA GLY A 93 -16.36 23.07 -10.36
C GLY A 93 -16.89 24.06 -9.33
#